data_AF-A0A7V2NGA7-F1
#
_entry.id   AF-A0A7V2NGA7-F1
#
_cell.length_a   1.000
_cell.length_b   1.000
_cell.length_c   1.000
_cell.angle_alpha   90.00
_cell.angle_beta   90.00
_cell.angle_gamma   90.00
#
_symmetry.space_group_name_H-M   'P 1'
#
loop_
_entity.id
_entity.type
_entity.pdbx_description
1 polymer ?
#
loop_
_entity_poly.entity_id
_entity_poly.type
_entity_poly.pdbx_seq_one_letter_code
_entity_poly.pdbx_strand_id
1 'polypeptide(L)'
;MDILKVEGSNHREVGIKIGKQTKEKIHYFLSVPYNRSKIEKILDSRDLLSTVQKECEIFAPELLEELEGIAIGSGISFEKLFAFNILDSMGNLPFSAIDCSSIVEKIDSKVYFGHNEDWSSGTNGLFMLDMRINDVSIFAFTYYGLLSGISFSKNSYEIFFTMNGLVCNDLRIGV
;
A
#
# COMPACT_ATOMS: atom_id res chain seq x y z
N MET A 1 -10.54 -12.80 9.81
CA MET A 1 -9.94 -11.63 9.15
C MET A 1 -11.09 -10.82 8.62
N ASP A 2 -11.22 -9.57 9.04
CA ASP A 2 -12.38 -8.75 8.70
C ASP A 2 -12.21 -8.12 7.31
N ILE A 3 -13.31 -7.95 6.59
CA ILE A 3 -13.35 -7.26 5.29
C ILE A 3 -13.88 -5.85 5.52
N LEU A 4 -13.06 -4.85 5.23
CA LEU A 4 -13.45 -3.45 5.24
C LEU A 4 -14.15 -3.11 3.91
N LYS A 5 -15.41 -2.68 3.99
CA LYS A 5 -16.18 -2.24 2.83
C LYS A 5 -16.25 -0.73 2.77
N VAL A 6 -15.86 -0.15 1.64
CA VAL A 6 -15.91 1.30 1.42
C VAL A 6 -16.37 1.61 0.00
N GLU A 7 -17.09 2.70 -0.16
CA GLU A 7 -17.52 3.21 -1.46
C GLU A 7 -17.39 4.72 -1.47
N GLY A 8 -17.14 5.31 -2.63
CA GLY A 8 -17.10 6.76 -2.79
C GLY A 8 -17.10 7.18 -4.25
N SER A 9 -17.39 8.45 -4.46
CA SER A 9 -17.40 9.11 -5.78
C SER A 9 -16.01 9.51 -6.28
N ASN A 10 -15.03 9.54 -5.37
CA ASN A 10 -13.64 9.84 -5.70
C ASN A 10 -12.69 9.20 -4.66
N HIS A 11 -11.41 9.24 -4.99
CA HIS A 11 -10.33 8.70 -4.16
C HIS A 11 -10.29 9.33 -2.76
N ARG A 12 -10.46 10.65 -2.67
CA ARG A 12 -10.48 11.34 -1.37
C ARG A 12 -11.59 10.83 -0.44
N GLU A 13 -12.80 10.65 -0.95
CA GLU A 13 -13.95 10.18 -0.17
C GLU A 13 -13.71 8.76 0.35
N VAL A 14 -13.21 7.86 -0.51
CA VAL A 14 -12.84 6.50 -0.13
C VAL A 14 -11.72 6.52 0.91
N GLY A 15 -10.67 7.32 0.70
CA GLY A 15 -9.58 7.49 1.64
C GLY A 15 -10.06 7.95 3.02
N ILE A 16 -10.96 8.94 3.09
CA ILE A 16 -11.57 9.39 4.37
C ILE A 16 -12.29 8.24 5.07
N LYS A 17 -13.08 7.45 4.33
CA LYS A 17 -13.83 6.32 4.89
C LYS A 17 -12.91 5.21 5.39
N ILE A 18 -11.84 4.89 4.65
CA ILE A 18 -10.80 3.95 5.08
C ILE A 18 -10.16 4.47 6.36
N GLY A 19 -9.61 5.68 6.33
CA GLY A 19 -8.90 6.28 7.46
C GLY A 19 -9.75 6.34 8.74
N LYS A 20 -11.04 6.67 8.63
CA LYS A 20 -11.96 6.70 9.79
C LYS A 20 -12.19 5.32 10.38
N GLN A 21 -12.44 4.33 9.53
CA GLN A 21 -12.78 2.97 9.98
C GLN A 21 -11.56 2.20 10.51
N THR A 22 -10.37 2.53 10.02
CA THR A 22 -9.13 1.85 10.41
C THR A 22 -8.22 2.71 11.28
N LYS A 23 -8.70 3.83 11.80
CA LYS A 23 -7.90 4.81 12.57
C LYS A 23 -6.99 4.16 13.60
N GLU A 24 -7.57 3.44 14.56
CA GLU A 24 -6.80 2.83 15.66
C GLU A 24 -5.78 1.80 15.15
N LYS A 25 -6.12 1.09 14.07
CA LYS A 25 -5.23 0.09 13.45
C LYS A 25 -4.06 0.76 12.71
N ILE A 26 -4.30 1.86 12.02
CA ILE A 26 -3.25 2.68 11.40
C ILE A 26 -2.32 3.24 12.48
N HIS A 27 -2.87 3.87 13.53
CA HIS A 27 -2.07 4.40 14.64
C HIS A 27 -1.19 3.33 15.27
N TYR A 28 -1.76 2.17 15.59
CA TYR A 28 -1.01 1.04 16.12
C TYR A 28 0.08 0.57 15.14
N PHE A 29 -0.28 0.30 13.89
CA PHE A 29 0.65 -0.27 12.91
C PHE A 29 1.83 0.68 12.61
N LEU A 30 1.58 1.99 12.51
CA LEU A 30 2.62 2.99 12.33
C LEU A 30 3.43 3.30 13.62
N SER A 31 2.97 2.83 14.79
CA SER A 31 3.69 2.96 16.06
C SER A 31 4.68 1.81 16.31
N VAL A 32 4.52 0.68 15.61
CA VAL A 32 5.43 -0.46 15.70
C VAL A 32 6.86 0.01 15.41
N PRO A 33 7.85 -0.29 16.28
CA PRO A 33 9.22 0.23 16.13
C PRO A 33 9.84 -0.02 14.76
N TYR A 34 9.56 -1.19 14.16
CA TYR A 34 10.01 -1.54 12.81
C TYR A 34 9.49 -0.55 11.76
N ASN A 35 8.17 -0.30 11.73
CA ASN A 35 7.56 0.63 10.76
C ASN A 35 7.97 2.08 11.06
N ARG A 36 7.94 2.46 12.34
CA ARG A 36 8.28 3.81 12.79
C ARG A 36 9.69 4.23 12.37
N SER A 37 10.68 3.38 12.63
CA SER A 37 12.08 3.68 12.29
C SER A 37 12.31 3.85 10.78
N LYS A 38 11.64 3.04 9.95
CA LYS A 38 11.69 3.18 8.49
C LYS A 38 11.06 4.49 8.02
N ILE A 39 9.90 4.85 8.57
CA ILE A 39 9.20 6.09 8.25
C ILE A 39 10.05 7.31 8.63
N GLU A 40 10.63 7.32 9.83
CA GLU A 40 11.50 8.41 10.30
C GLU A 40 12.71 8.60 9.37
N LYS A 41 13.33 7.51 8.90
CA LYS A 41 14.44 7.57 7.93
C LYS A 41 14.06 8.22 6.59
N ILE A 42 12.83 7.97 6.11
CA ILE A 42 12.31 8.63 4.90
C ILE A 42 12.04 10.11 5.17
N LEU A 43 11.43 10.44 6.31
CA LEU A 43 11.12 11.83 6.70
C LEU A 43 12.38 12.70 6.81
N ASP A 44 13.50 12.10 7.22
CA ASP A 44 14.81 12.78 7.23
C ASP A 44 15.34 13.05 5.81
N SER A 45 14.87 12.31 4.81
CA SER A 45 15.26 12.43 3.40
C SER A 45 14.34 13.37 2.62
N ARG A 46 14.28 14.65 3.03
CA ARG A 46 13.33 15.66 2.49
C ARG A 46 13.39 15.83 0.97
N ASP A 47 14.58 15.78 0.37
CA ASP A 47 14.73 15.96 -1.07
C ASP A 47 14.08 14.80 -1.84
N LEU A 48 14.24 13.56 -1.36
CA LEU A 48 13.60 12.38 -1.93
C LEU A 48 12.07 12.50 -1.85
N LEU A 49 11.55 12.82 -0.66
CA LEU A 49 10.11 13.03 -0.46
C LEU A 49 9.55 14.07 -1.42
N SER A 50 10.21 15.23 -1.54
CA SER A 50 9.77 16.31 -2.41
C SER A 50 9.82 15.92 -3.90
N THR A 51 10.82 15.13 -4.30
CA THR A 51 10.96 14.66 -5.68
C THR A 51 9.86 13.67 -6.02
N VAL A 52 9.70 12.62 -5.21
CA VAL A 52 8.69 11.58 -5.43
C VAL A 52 7.28 12.18 -5.38
N GLN A 53 7.01 13.11 -4.47
CA GLN A 53 5.70 13.76 -4.40
C GLN A 53 5.37 14.53 -5.68
N LYS A 54 6.32 15.31 -6.23
CA LYS A 54 6.12 16.04 -7.50
C LYS A 54 5.83 15.09 -8.67
N GLU A 55 6.52 13.96 -8.74
CA GLU A 55 6.26 12.96 -9.76
C GLU A 55 4.86 12.35 -9.57
N CYS A 56 4.46 12.04 -8.34
CA CYS A 56 3.10 11.56 -8.05
C CYS A 56 2.02 12.59 -8.37
N GLU A 57 2.25 13.89 -8.17
CA GLU A 57 1.32 14.96 -8.54
C GLU A 57 1.06 15.00 -10.07
N ILE A 58 2.04 14.58 -10.87
CA ILE A 58 1.93 14.52 -12.33
C ILE A 58 1.29 13.21 -12.79
N PHE A 59 1.73 12.08 -12.24
CA PHE A 59 1.43 10.75 -12.79
C PHE A 59 0.35 9.97 -12.04
N ALA A 60 0.09 10.29 -10.77
CA ALA A 60 -0.90 9.61 -9.94
C ALA A 60 -1.56 10.55 -8.91
N PRO A 61 -2.08 11.72 -9.33
CA PRO A 61 -2.69 12.69 -8.42
C PRO A 61 -3.86 12.10 -7.61
N GLU A 62 -4.60 11.16 -8.19
CA GLU A 62 -5.72 10.47 -7.55
C GLU A 62 -5.27 9.59 -6.36
N LEU A 63 -4.08 9.01 -6.41
CA LEU A 63 -3.53 8.23 -5.29
C LEU A 63 -3.08 9.13 -4.14
N LEU A 64 -2.60 10.34 -4.46
CA LEU A 64 -2.33 11.36 -3.45
C LEU A 64 -3.64 11.82 -2.77
N GLU A 65 -4.71 12.03 -3.54
CA GLU A 65 -6.03 12.37 -2.98
C GLU A 65 -6.56 11.28 -2.03
N GLU A 66 -6.40 10.01 -2.38
CA GLU A 66 -6.76 8.89 -1.51
C GLU A 66 -5.98 8.94 -0.21
N LEU A 67 -4.66 9.16 -0.29
CA LEU A 67 -3.78 9.19 0.87
C LEU A 67 -4.05 10.39 1.77
N GLU A 68 -4.34 11.56 1.19
CA GLU A 68 -4.84 12.73 1.92
C GLU A 68 -6.17 12.42 2.62
N GLY A 69 -7.06 11.67 1.96
CA GLY A 69 -8.28 11.20 2.56
C GLY A 69 -8.01 10.31 3.78
N ILE A 70 -7.10 9.34 3.65
CA ILE A 70 -6.69 8.46 4.77
C ILE A 70 -6.10 9.29 5.91
N ALA A 71 -5.29 10.30 5.60
CA ALA A 71 -4.73 11.24 6.58
C ALA A 71 -5.85 11.96 7.35
N ILE A 72 -6.81 12.54 6.64
CA ILE A 72 -7.98 13.21 7.23
C ILE A 72 -8.79 12.24 8.12
N GLY A 73 -9.06 11.03 7.63
CA GLY A 73 -9.90 10.06 8.34
C GLY A 73 -9.23 9.48 9.59
N SER A 74 -7.93 9.23 9.52
CA SER A 74 -7.14 8.64 10.62
C SER A 74 -6.59 9.68 11.60
N GLY A 75 -6.46 10.94 11.17
CA GLY A 75 -5.76 11.98 11.93
C GLY A 75 -4.24 11.79 11.98
N ILE A 76 -3.67 10.92 11.13
CA ILE A 76 -2.22 10.86 10.88
C ILE A 76 -1.85 11.94 9.87
N SER A 77 -0.67 12.54 9.99
CA SER A 77 -0.22 13.53 9.00
C SER A 77 -0.01 12.89 7.62
N PHE A 78 -0.30 13.65 6.56
CA PHE A 78 -0.10 13.20 5.19
C PHE A 78 1.34 12.78 4.95
N GLU A 79 2.32 13.55 5.43
CA GLU A 79 3.75 13.28 5.23
C GLU A 79 4.16 11.94 5.82
N LYS A 80 3.59 11.56 6.98
CA LYS A 80 3.90 10.29 7.63
C LYS A 80 3.32 9.11 6.84
N LEU A 81 2.11 9.25 6.30
CA LEU A 81 1.48 8.25 5.45
C LEU A 81 2.17 8.15 4.09
N PHE A 82 2.52 9.28 3.49
CA PHE A 82 3.26 9.35 2.23
C PHE A 82 4.63 8.70 2.36
N ALA A 83 5.39 9.05 3.39
CA ALA A 83 6.65 8.39 3.71
C ALA A 83 6.51 6.87 3.90
N PHE A 84 5.39 6.42 4.46
CA PHE A 84 5.11 4.99 4.62
C PHE A 84 4.77 4.29 3.29
N ASN A 85 4.12 4.96 2.36
CA ASN A 85 3.75 4.41 1.06
C ASN A 85 4.90 4.38 0.05
N ILE A 86 6.01 5.07 0.33
CA ILE A 86 7.21 5.09 -0.52
C ILE A 86 8.42 4.40 0.12
N LEU A 87 8.20 3.57 1.16
CA LEU A 87 9.28 2.89 1.87
C LEU A 87 10.21 2.12 0.93
N ASP A 88 9.64 1.46 -0.08
CA ASP A 88 10.37 0.62 -1.02
C ASP A 88 11.16 1.42 -2.07
N SER A 89 10.90 2.73 -2.19
CA SER A 89 11.67 3.63 -3.06
C SER A 89 13.09 3.89 -2.53
N MET A 90 13.36 3.58 -1.25
CA MET A 90 14.72 3.59 -0.72
C MET A 90 15.37 2.22 -0.88
N GLY A 91 16.11 2.03 -1.97
CA GLY A 91 16.88 0.81 -2.28
C GLY A 91 17.97 0.41 -1.27
N ASN A 92 18.11 1.13 -0.15
CA ASN A 92 19.07 0.88 0.93
C ASN A 92 18.42 0.40 2.24
N LEU A 93 17.14 0.04 2.23
CA LEU A 93 16.58 -0.69 3.36
C LEU A 93 17.00 -2.16 3.21
N PRO A 94 17.71 -2.75 4.20
CA PRO A 94 17.99 -4.18 4.17
C PRO A 94 16.65 -4.91 4.29
N PHE A 95 16.05 -5.24 3.15
CA PHE A 95 14.90 -6.13 3.07
C PHE A 95 15.41 -7.55 3.25
N SER A 96 15.75 -7.89 4.49
CA SER A 96 16.18 -9.24 4.84
C SER A 96 15.01 -10.21 5.07
N ALA A 97 13.78 -9.88 4.65
CA ALA A 97 12.58 -10.61 5.06
C ALA A 97 11.31 -10.37 4.22
N ILE A 98 11.41 -10.21 2.89
CA ILE A 98 10.21 -10.23 2.01
C ILE A 98 10.44 -11.32 0.97
N ASP A 99 9.90 -12.51 1.25
CA ASP A 99 10.04 -13.70 0.41
C ASP A 99 8.67 -14.11 -0.19
N CYS A 100 7.82 -13.13 -0.52
CA CYS A 100 6.51 -13.41 -1.10
C CYS A 100 6.65 -14.33 -2.32
N SER A 101 5.68 -15.22 -2.50
CA SER A 101 5.67 -16.21 -3.58
C SER A 101 4.35 -16.14 -4.32
N SER A 102 4.41 -16.08 -5.66
CA SER A 102 3.25 -15.97 -6.54
C SER A 102 3.25 -17.11 -7.55
N ILE A 103 2.09 -17.77 -7.73
CA ILE A 103 1.90 -18.87 -8.67
C ILE A 103 0.72 -18.56 -9.56
N VAL A 104 0.91 -18.76 -10.88
CA VAL A 104 -0.14 -18.68 -11.88
C VAL A 104 -0.16 -19.96 -12.68
N GLU A 105 -1.28 -20.66 -12.70
CA GLU A 105 -1.44 -21.90 -13.44
C GLU A 105 -2.76 -21.93 -14.19
N LYS A 106 -2.73 -22.38 -15.44
CA LYS A 106 -3.94 -22.63 -16.23
C LYS A 106 -4.24 -24.13 -16.23
N ILE A 107 -5.36 -24.51 -15.63
CA ILE A 107 -5.86 -25.89 -15.61
C ILE A 107 -7.22 -25.91 -16.31
N ASP A 108 -7.33 -26.68 -17.39
CA ASP A 108 -8.46 -26.67 -18.32
C ASP A 108 -8.78 -25.27 -18.88
N SER A 109 -9.98 -24.77 -18.59
CA SER A 109 -10.49 -23.45 -18.97
C SER A 109 -10.39 -22.40 -17.86
N LYS A 110 -9.73 -22.73 -16.74
CA LYS A 110 -9.60 -21.85 -15.57
C LYS A 110 -8.15 -21.43 -15.36
N VAL A 111 -7.97 -20.21 -14.85
CA VAL A 111 -6.68 -19.72 -14.38
C VAL A 111 -6.74 -19.62 -12.86
N TYR A 112 -5.75 -20.21 -12.21
CA TYR A 112 -5.56 -20.20 -10.77
C TYR A 112 -4.42 -19.23 -10.44
N PHE A 113 -4.67 -18.37 -9.46
CA PHE A 113 -3.71 -17.42 -8.94
C PHE A 113 -3.55 -17.68 -7.45
N GLY A 114 -2.31 -17.84 -7.00
CA GLY A 114 -1.96 -18.00 -5.60
C GLY A 114 -0.87 -17.01 -5.22
N HIS A 115 -0.96 -16.47 -4.01
CA HIS A 115 0.02 -15.55 -3.46
C HIS A 115 0.17 -15.80 -1.95
N ASN A 116 1.42 -15.99 -1.51
CA ASN A 116 1.77 -15.90 -0.10
C ASN A 116 2.39 -14.52 0.15
N GLU A 117 1.85 -13.81 1.13
CA GLU A 117 2.33 -12.52 1.58
C GLU A 117 3.20 -12.74 2.82
N ASP A 118 4.51 -12.56 2.66
CA ASP A 118 5.50 -12.76 3.71
C ASP A 118 6.03 -11.41 4.20
N TRP A 119 5.87 -11.17 5.50
CA TRP A 119 6.38 -9.97 6.17
C TRP A 119 6.95 -10.32 7.54
N SER A 120 7.66 -9.36 8.14
CA SER A 120 8.28 -9.54 9.47
C SER A 120 7.31 -10.10 10.51
N SER A 121 7.76 -11.16 11.19
CA SER A 121 7.00 -11.82 12.26
C SER A 121 6.65 -10.83 13.37
N GLY A 122 5.37 -10.68 13.68
CA GLY A 122 4.90 -9.88 14.82
C GLY A 122 4.12 -8.62 14.47
N THR A 123 3.83 -8.36 13.19
CA THR A 123 3.00 -7.21 12.80
C THR A 123 1.67 -7.66 12.18
N ASN A 124 0.59 -7.62 12.95
CA ASN A 124 -0.78 -7.87 12.45
C ASN A 124 -1.33 -6.60 11.78
N GLY A 125 -0.75 -6.24 10.63
CA GLY A 125 -1.11 -5.05 9.85
C GLY A 125 -2.09 -5.29 8.71
N LEU A 126 -2.37 -6.55 8.39
CA LEU A 126 -3.09 -6.95 7.18
C LEU A 126 -4.61 -6.96 7.37
N PHE A 127 -5.33 -6.60 6.32
CA PHE A 127 -6.79 -6.70 6.24
C PHE A 127 -7.25 -6.83 4.78
N MET A 128 -8.49 -7.27 4.60
CA MET A 128 -9.14 -7.29 3.29
C MET A 128 -9.88 -5.98 3.07
N LEU A 129 -9.69 -5.37 1.92
CA LEU A 129 -10.37 -4.16 1.46
C LEU A 129 -11.28 -4.51 0.28
N ASP A 130 -12.56 -4.17 0.40
CA ASP A 130 -13.54 -4.22 -0.67
C ASP A 130 -13.99 -2.77 -0.92
N MET A 131 -13.32 -2.11 -1.87
CA MET A 131 -13.52 -0.70 -2.17
C MET A 131 -14.17 -0.49 -3.52
N ARG A 132 -15.01 0.54 -3.62
CA ARG A 132 -15.59 1.00 -4.89
C ARG A 132 -15.39 2.50 -5.07
N ILE A 133 -14.77 2.87 -6.19
CA ILE A 133 -14.60 4.26 -6.62
C ILE A 133 -15.33 4.40 -7.95
N ASN A 134 -16.42 5.17 -7.97
CA ASN A 134 -17.32 5.22 -9.12
C ASN A 134 -17.74 3.80 -9.58
N ASP A 135 -17.45 3.46 -10.83
CA ASP A 135 -17.83 2.18 -11.45
C ASP A 135 -16.76 1.09 -11.29
N VAL A 136 -15.64 1.39 -10.62
CA VAL A 136 -14.53 0.45 -10.42
C VAL A 136 -14.56 -0.07 -8.99
N SER A 137 -14.71 -1.39 -8.83
CA SER A 137 -14.51 -2.05 -7.55
C SER A 137 -13.14 -2.72 -7.49
N ILE A 138 -12.47 -2.64 -6.35
CA ILE A 138 -11.19 -3.29 -6.06
C ILE A 138 -11.35 -4.12 -4.79
N PHE A 139 -10.98 -5.39 -4.88
CA PHE A 139 -10.88 -6.30 -3.75
C PHE A 139 -9.41 -6.62 -3.51
N ALA A 140 -8.85 -6.16 -2.40
CA ALA A 140 -7.42 -6.21 -2.15
C ALA A 140 -7.11 -6.75 -0.75
N PHE A 141 -5.98 -7.42 -0.64
CA PHE A 141 -5.31 -7.67 0.63
C PHE A 141 -4.22 -6.61 0.80
N THR A 142 -4.26 -5.86 1.89
CA THR A 142 -3.33 -4.73 2.10
C THR A 142 -3.08 -4.48 3.59
N TYR A 143 -2.15 -3.56 3.87
CA TYR A 143 -1.80 -3.16 5.23
C TYR A 143 -2.47 -1.85 5.62
N TYR A 144 -2.75 -1.67 6.91
CA TYR A 144 -3.29 -0.42 7.44
C TYR A 144 -2.37 0.77 7.13
N GLY A 145 -2.90 1.77 6.45
CA GLY A 145 -2.18 3.00 6.11
C GLY A 145 -1.39 2.93 4.80
N LEU A 146 -1.40 1.80 4.11
CA LEU A 146 -0.94 1.68 2.72
C LEU A 146 -2.12 1.76 1.76
N LEU A 147 -1.88 2.33 0.58
CA LEU A 147 -2.77 2.20 -0.57
C LEU A 147 -2.86 0.73 -1.00
N SER A 148 -3.94 0.35 -1.68
CA SER A 148 -4.05 -1.00 -2.24
C SER A 148 -3.02 -1.21 -3.36
N GLY A 149 -2.49 -2.43 -3.48
CA GLY A 149 -1.48 -2.77 -4.50
C GLY A 149 -0.13 -3.24 -3.95
N ILE A 150 -0.02 -3.45 -2.63
CA ILE A 150 1.21 -3.93 -1.98
C ILE A 150 1.25 -5.46 -1.78
N SER A 151 0.13 -6.16 -1.97
CA SER A 151 0.06 -7.62 -1.90
C SER A 151 -0.73 -8.14 -3.11
N PHE A 152 -1.84 -8.86 -2.91
CA PHE A 152 -2.72 -9.27 -3.99
C PHE A 152 -3.99 -8.41 -4.07
N SER A 153 -4.48 -8.21 -5.30
CA SER A 153 -5.76 -7.56 -5.54
C SER A 153 -6.42 -8.05 -6.83
N LYS A 154 -7.72 -7.77 -6.93
CA LYS A 154 -8.48 -7.86 -8.19
C LYS A 154 -9.40 -6.66 -8.37
N ASN A 155 -9.76 -6.33 -9.60
CA ASN A 155 -10.76 -5.29 -9.88
C ASN A 155 -12.02 -5.83 -10.59
N SER A 156 -13.02 -4.96 -10.82
CA SER A 156 -14.27 -5.29 -11.52
C SER A 156 -14.09 -5.67 -12.99
N TYR A 157 -12.91 -5.47 -13.56
CA TYR A 157 -12.56 -5.88 -14.93
C TYR A 157 -11.84 -7.23 -14.97
N GLU A 158 -11.84 -7.97 -13.86
CA GLU A 158 -11.18 -9.29 -13.72
C GLU A 158 -9.67 -9.24 -13.99
N ILE A 159 -9.04 -8.09 -13.72
CA ILE A 159 -7.58 -7.98 -13.64
C ILE A 159 -7.16 -8.43 -12.24
N PHE A 160 -6.25 -9.39 -12.19
CA PHE A 160 -5.62 -9.89 -10.97
C PHE A 160 -4.18 -9.37 -10.90
N PHE A 161 -3.77 -8.94 -9.71
CA PHE A 161 -2.46 -8.36 -9.45
C PHE A 161 -1.86 -8.99 -8.18
N THR A 162 -0.56 -9.22 -8.22
CA THR A 162 0.25 -9.67 -7.07
C THR A 162 1.59 -8.96 -7.10
N MET A 163 2.13 -8.61 -5.95
CA MET A 163 3.45 -7.98 -5.84
C MET A 163 4.42 -8.87 -5.06
N ASN A 164 5.66 -8.94 -5.50
CA ASN A 164 6.74 -9.60 -4.77
C ASN A 164 7.85 -8.58 -4.56
N GLY A 165 8.40 -8.54 -3.34
CA GLY A 165 9.59 -7.75 -3.06
C GLY A 165 10.78 -8.27 -3.88
N LEU A 166 11.50 -7.36 -4.53
CA LEU A 166 12.72 -7.69 -5.26
C LEU A 166 13.84 -6.79 -4.76
N VAL A 167 15.02 -7.38 -4.55
CA VAL A 167 16.24 -6.64 -4.20
C VAL A 167 17.12 -6.58 -5.44
N CYS A 168 17.43 -5.36 -5.89
CA CYS A 168 18.37 -5.13 -6.98
C CYS A 168 19.75 -4.79 -6.41
N ASN A 169 20.80 -5.40 -6.97
CA ASN A 169 22.18 -5.04 -6.66
C ASN A 169 22.61 -3.74 -7.38
N ASP A 170 21.84 -3.29 -8.35
CA ASP A 170 22.03 -2.03 -9.07
C ASP A 170 20.96 -1.02 -8.64
N LEU A 171 21.40 0.00 -7.92
CA LEU A 171 20.52 1.05 -7.37
C LEU A 171 20.47 2.31 -8.26
N ARG A 172 21.01 2.24 -9.49
CA ARG A 172 20.93 3.36 -10.44
C ARG A 172 19.48 3.51 -10.91
N ILE A 173 18.94 4.70 -10.79
CA ILE A 173 17.57 5.03 -11.24
C ILE A 173 17.54 5.09 -12.77
N GLY A 174 16.62 4.36 -13.42
CA GLY A 174 16.34 4.47 -14.86
C GLY A 174 17.15 3.56 -15.79
N VAL A 175 17.62 2.41 -15.31
CA VAL A 175 18.29 1.36 -16.12
C VAL A 175 17.32 0.21 -16.40
#